data_AF-A0A1G1TFQ9-F1
#
_entry.id   AF-A0A1G1TFQ9-F1
#
_cell.length_a   1.000
_cell.length_b   1.000
_cell.length_c   1.000
_cell.angle_alpha   90.00
_cell.angle_beta   90.00
_cell.angle_gamma   90.00
#
_symmetry.space_group_name_H-M   'P 1'
#
loop_
_entity.id
_entity.type
_entity.pdbx_description
1 polymer ?
#
loop_
_entity_poly.entity_id
_entity_poly.type
_entity_poly.pdbx_seq_one_letter_code
_entity_poly.pdbx_strand_id
1 'polypeptide(L)'
;MFDFDEQRHLSEWNRKLHYGLRRLIAAPDVPRVAGQLVAEGIISAKERDELTARLARLVADPRLAPYFAEHLSVETEREILLGGVQVRPYRPDRVVLDRAGRRVTLLDFRLPPPQHAHRQALRNYATLFEQLGYEQVRGLIYYFETEEIVTV
;
A
#
# COMPACT_ATOMS: atom_id res chain seq x y z
N MET A 1 25.69 -18.03 1.78
CA MET A 1 24.83 -19.10 1.25
C MET A 1 23.51 -18.43 0.94
N PHE A 2 23.05 -18.42 -0.32
CA PHE A 2 21.76 -17.84 -0.67
C PHE A 2 20.67 -18.82 -0.25
N ASP A 3 19.77 -18.40 0.65
CA ASP A 3 18.62 -19.20 1.07
C ASP A 3 17.45 -18.94 0.12
N PHE A 4 17.25 -19.85 -0.83
CA PHE A 4 16.19 -19.76 -1.83
C PHE A 4 14.79 -19.97 -1.22
N ASP A 5 14.70 -20.72 -0.11
CA ASP A 5 13.42 -21.03 0.53
C ASP A 5 12.91 -19.79 1.28
N GLU A 6 13.80 -19.08 1.96
CA GLU A 6 13.50 -17.80 2.61
C GLU A 6 13.02 -16.76 1.58
N GLN A 7 13.73 -16.62 0.45
CA GLN A 7 13.36 -15.67 -0.60
C GLN A 7 12.00 -15.97 -1.23
N ARG A 8 11.70 -17.27 -1.43
CA ARG A 8 10.40 -17.70 -1.94
C ARG A 8 9.29 -17.37 -0.94
N HIS A 9 9.52 -17.65 0.34
CA HIS A 9 8.56 -17.37 1.40
C HIS A 9 8.25 -15.86 1.51
N LEU A 10 9.29 -15.00 1.44
CA LEU A 10 9.12 -13.55 1.42
C LEU A 10 8.32 -13.07 0.21
N SER A 11 8.60 -13.61 -0.98
CA SER A 11 7.86 -13.29 -2.20
C SER A 11 6.39 -13.68 -2.11
N GLU A 12 6.10 -14.87 -1.58
CA GLU A 12 4.74 -15.36 -1.38
C GLU A 12 3.96 -14.49 -0.39
N TRP A 13 4.57 -14.13 0.74
CA TRP A 13 3.95 -13.24 1.73
C TRP A 13 3.76 -11.83 1.22
N ASN A 14 4.73 -11.28 0.49
CA ASN A 14 4.60 -9.98 -0.16
C ASN A 14 3.34 -9.94 -1.02
N ARG A 15 3.14 -10.94 -1.89
CA ARG A 15 1.96 -11.03 -2.74
C ARG A 15 0.66 -11.08 -1.93
N LYS A 16 0.60 -11.91 -0.88
CA LYS A 16 -0.58 -12.04 0.01
C LYS A 16 -0.91 -10.73 0.72
N LEU A 17 0.11 -10.04 1.24
CA LEU A 17 -0.03 -8.74 1.89
C LEU A 17 -0.55 -7.68 0.92
N HIS A 18 -0.01 -7.61 -0.31
CA HIS A 18 -0.55 -6.71 -1.33
C HIS A 18 -2.02 -7.03 -1.64
N TYR A 19 -2.41 -8.29 -1.78
CA TYR A 19 -3.82 -8.64 -1.99
C TYR A 19 -4.74 -8.16 -0.87
N GLY A 20 -4.29 -8.28 0.39
CA GLY A 20 -5.00 -7.77 1.54
C GLY A 20 -5.10 -6.24 1.52
N LEU A 21 -3.97 -5.55 1.34
CA LEU A 21 -3.89 -4.09 1.35
C LEU A 21 -4.74 -3.44 0.25
N ARG A 22 -4.85 -4.07 -0.93
CA ARG A 22 -5.72 -3.63 -2.02
C ARG A 22 -7.21 -3.64 -1.68
N ARG A 23 -7.63 -4.44 -0.71
CA ARG A 23 -9.04 -4.53 -0.24
C ARG A 23 -9.27 -3.82 1.09
N LEU A 24 -8.19 -3.33 1.72
CA LEU A 24 -8.20 -2.77 3.06
C LEU A 24 -8.42 -1.26 2.99
N ILE A 25 -9.68 -0.83 3.15
CA ILE A 25 -10.02 0.58 3.16
C ILE A 25 -9.68 1.21 4.51
N ALA A 26 -10.11 0.61 5.63
CA ALA A 26 -9.84 1.12 6.97
C ALA A 26 -9.27 0.04 7.91
N ALA A 27 -8.67 0.45 9.03
CA ALA A 27 -8.11 -0.46 10.02
C ALA A 27 -9.12 -1.50 10.57
N PRO A 28 -10.39 -1.15 10.85
CA PRO A 28 -11.38 -2.13 11.30
C PRO A 28 -11.71 -3.23 10.28
N ASP A 29 -11.40 -3.03 9.01
CA ASP A 29 -11.66 -4.00 7.94
C ASP A 29 -10.72 -5.22 7.95
N VAL A 30 -9.63 -5.20 8.74
CA VAL A 30 -8.60 -6.26 8.71
C VAL A 30 -9.18 -7.67 8.84
N PRO A 31 -10.05 -7.98 9.83
CA PRO A 31 -10.60 -9.34 9.96
C PRO A 31 -11.49 -9.73 8.77
N ARG A 32 -12.27 -8.78 8.25
CA ARG A 32 -13.14 -8.98 7.09
C ARG A 32 -12.33 -9.30 5.85
N VAL A 33 -11.28 -8.51 5.58
CA VAL A 33 -10.38 -8.70 4.42
C VAL A 33 -9.66 -10.04 4.50
N ALA A 34 -9.14 -10.43 5.66
CA ALA A 34 -8.49 -11.73 5.84
C ALA A 34 -9.48 -12.89 5.57
N GLY A 35 -10.72 -12.78 6.06
CA GLY A 35 -11.78 -13.75 5.77
C GLY A 35 -12.12 -13.86 4.28
N GLN A 36 -12.18 -12.72 3.57
CA GLN A 36 -12.39 -12.70 2.12
C GLN A 36 -11.27 -13.41 1.36
N LEU A 37 -10.01 -13.17 1.71
CA LEU A 37 -8.87 -13.83 1.07
C LEU A 37 -8.87 -15.36 1.28
N VAL A 38 -9.36 -15.83 2.44
CA VAL A 38 -9.58 -17.28 2.67
C VAL A 38 -10.69 -17.80 1.76
N ALA A 39 -11.82 -17.11 1.69
CA ALA A 39 -12.96 -17.53 0.87
C ALA A 39 -12.63 -17.55 -0.64
N GLU A 40 -11.78 -16.63 -1.10
CA GLU A 40 -11.27 -16.56 -2.47
C GLU A 40 -10.16 -17.60 -2.76
N GLY A 41 -9.68 -18.34 -1.76
CA GLY A 41 -8.58 -19.31 -1.90
C GLY A 41 -7.21 -18.67 -2.13
N ILE A 42 -7.06 -17.36 -1.88
CA ILE A 42 -5.79 -16.64 -2.01
C ILE A 42 -4.83 -17.04 -0.87
N ILE A 43 -5.39 -17.27 0.32
CA ILE A 43 -4.68 -17.82 1.48
C ILE A 43 -5.46 -19.02 2.03
N SER A 44 -4.76 -19.91 2.73
CA SER A 44 -5.37 -20.99 3.48
C SER A 44 -5.97 -20.50 4.80
N ALA A 45 -6.89 -21.27 5.38
CA ALA A 45 -7.44 -20.99 6.70
C ALA A 45 -6.36 -20.93 7.81
N LYS A 46 -5.25 -21.66 7.65
CA LYS A 46 -4.11 -21.66 8.59
C LYS A 46 -3.31 -20.35 8.54
N GLU A 47 -3.26 -19.70 7.39
CA GLU A 47 -2.50 -18.45 7.18
C GLU A 47 -3.31 -17.20 7.57
N ARG A 48 -4.62 -17.35 7.79
CA ARG A 48 -5.52 -16.23 8.11
C ARG A 48 -5.03 -15.43 9.31
N ASP A 49 -4.68 -16.11 10.39
CA ASP A 49 -4.33 -15.46 11.65
C ASP A 49 -2.99 -14.71 11.51
N GLU A 50 -2.03 -15.27 10.77
CA GLU A 50 -0.77 -14.59 10.45
C GLU A 50 -0.98 -13.36 9.56
N LEU A 51 -1.78 -13.47 8.49
CA LEU A 51 -2.11 -12.32 7.65
C LEU A 51 -2.80 -11.21 8.47
N THR A 52 -3.76 -11.60 9.31
CA THR A 52 -4.49 -10.67 10.19
C THR A 52 -3.52 -9.95 11.12
N ALA A 53 -2.59 -10.67 11.76
CA ALA A 53 -1.60 -10.08 12.67
C ALA A 53 -0.66 -9.11 11.94
N ARG A 54 -0.16 -9.47 10.75
CA ARG A 54 0.71 -8.60 9.94
C ARG A 54 0.00 -7.32 9.49
N LEU A 55 -1.24 -7.44 8.98
CA LEU A 55 -2.05 -6.28 8.59
C LEU A 55 -2.41 -5.40 9.78
N ALA A 56 -2.82 -6.01 10.90
CA ALA A 56 -3.16 -5.30 12.13
C ALA A 56 -1.98 -4.49 12.68
N ARG A 57 -0.77 -5.07 12.68
CA ARG A 57 0.45 -4.35 13.08
C ARG A 57 0.71 -3.15 12.18
N LEU A 58 0.60 -3.33 10.86
CA LEU A 58 0.83 -2.27 9.89
C LEU A 58 -0.15 -1.10 10.07
N VAL A 59 -1.46 -1.38 10.20
CA VAL A 59 -2.45 -0.31 10.37
C VAL A 59 -2.44 0.33 11.75
N ALA A 60 -1.86 -0.34 12.75
CA ALA A 60 -1.67 0.19 14.10
C ALA A 60 -0.37 0.98 14.26
N ASP A 61 0.57 0.92 13.32
CA ASP A 61 1.79 1.74 13.36
C ASP A 61 1.40 3.23 13.38
N PRO A 62 1.81 4.02 14.38
CA PRO A 62 1.42 5.43 14.50
C PRO A 62 1.76 6.30 13.28
N ARG A 63 2.78 5.89 12.50
CA ARG A 63 3.23 6.58 11.28
C ARG A 63 2.33 6.26 10.08
N LEU A 64 1.56 5.16 10.13
CA LEU A 64 0.66 4.72 9.06
C LEU A 64 -0.82 4.83 9.44
N ALA A 65 -1.18 4.67 10.71
CA ALA A 65 -2.54 4.69 11.22
C ALA A 65 -3.39 5.87 10.73
N PRO A 66 -2.86 7.11 10.62
CA PRO A 66 -3.61 8.24 10.07
C PRO A 66 -4.11 8.02 8.64
N TYR A 67 -3.50 7.12 7.88
CA TYR A 67 -3.86 6.80 6.49
C TYR A 67 -4.83 5.64 6.37
N PHE A 68 -5.25 5.01 7.47
CA PHE A 68 -6.22 3.90 7.53
C PHE A 68 -7.47 4.21 8.38
N ALA A 69 -7.74 5.50 8.63
CA ALA A 69 -8.94 5.94 9.33
C ALA A 69 -10.20 5.81 8.45
N GLU A 70 -11.34 5.50 9.07
CA GLU A 70 -12.61 5.20 8.37
C GLU A 70 -13.19 6.36 7.57
N HIS A 71 -12.89 7.60 7.94
CA HIS A 71 -13.42 8.80 7.28
C HIS A 71 -12.67 9.21 6.01
N LEU A 72 -11.62 8.48 5.63
CA LEU A 72 -10.77 8.83 4.50
C LEU A 72 -11.40 8.42 3.16
N SER A 73 -11.21 9.25 2.14
CA SER A 73 -11.43 8.83 0.75
C SER A 73 -10.18 8.10 0.27
N VAL A 74 -10.30 6.80 0.02
CA VAL A 74 -9.17 5.94 -0.34
C VAL A 74 -9.40 5.31 -1.70
N GLU A 75 -8.38 5.35 -2.54
CA GLU A 75 -8.35 4.66 -3.81
C GLU A 75 -7.15 3.69 -3.82
N THR A 76 -7.39 2.41 -4.02
CA THR A 76 -6.34 1.39 -4.10
C THR A 76 -6.04 1.06 -5.57
N GLU A 77 -4.77 0.86 -5.91
CA GLU A 77 -4.30 0.52 -7.27
C GLU A 77 -4.74 1.49 -8.39
N ARG A 78 -4.92 2.77 -8.06
CA ARG A 78 -5.55 3.71 -8.99
C ARG A 78 -4.70 3.92 -10.25
N GLU A 79 -5.36 3.81 -11.40
CA GLU A 79 -4.85 4.31 -12.67
C GLU A 79 -5.09 5.83 -12.77
N ILE A 80 -4.09 6.59 -13.19
CA ILE A 80 -4.30 7.98 -13.63
C ILE A 80 -4.40 8.00 -15.16
N LEU A 81 -5.51 8.57 -15.62
CA LEU A 81 -5.73 8.95 -17.01
C LEU A 81 -5.50 10.47 -17.11
N LEU A 82 -4.62 10.91 -18.00
CA LEU A 82 -4.49 12.34 -18.35
C LEU A 82 -5.05 12.51 -19.76
N GLY A 83 -6.04 13.40 -19.92
CA GLY A 83 -6.70 13.63 -21.21
C GLY A 83 -7.36 12.37 -21.81
N GLY A 84 -7.79 11.41 -20.97
CA GLY A 84 -8.40 10.15 -21.43
C GLY A 84 -7.42 9.04 -21.81
N VAL A 85 -6.10 9.26 -21.69
CA VAL A 85 -5.07 8.27 -22.01
C VAL A 85 -4.34 7.83 -20.74
N GLN A 86 -4.06 6.52 -20.61
CA GLN A 86 -3.22 6.00 -19.55
C GLN A 86 -1.76 6.45 -19.79
N VAL A 87 -1.22 7.28 -18.90
CA VAL A 87 0.10 7.92 -19.12
C VAL A 87 1.27 7.14 -18.53
N ARG A 88 1.00 6.21 -17.59
CA ARG A 88 2.04 5.42 -16.91
C ARG A 88 1.57 4.01 -16.55
N PRO A 89 2.46 2.99 -16.60
CA PRO A 89 2.17 1.65 -16.08
C PRO A 89 2.21 1.58 -14.55
N TYR A 90 2.94 2.49 -13.91
CA TYR A 90 3.10 2.53 -12.46
C TYR A 90 1.84 3.03 -11.76
N ARG A 91 1.46 2.34 -10.67
CA ARG A 91 0.32 2.66 -9.81
C ARG A 91 0.78 2.49 -8.36
N PRO A 92 0.55 3.47 -7.49
CA PRO A 92 0.80 3.29 -6.08
C PRO A 92 -0.21 2.29 -5.50
N ASP A 93 0.18 1.59 -4.45
CA ASP A 93 -0.72 0.62 -3.78
C ASP A 93 -1.96 1.32 -3.22
N ARG A 94 -1.79 2.52 -2.64
CA ARG A 94 -2.86 3.28 -1.98
C ARG A 94 -2.71 4.78 -2.22
N VAL A 95 -3.82 5.44 -2.51
CA VAL A 95 -3.95 6.90 -2.59
C VAL A 95 -5.00 7.35 -1.58
N VAL A 96 -4.58 8.15 -0.61
CA VAL A 96 -5.47 8.79 0.36
C VAL A 96 -5.73 10.21 -0.10
N LEU A 97 -7.00 10.52 -0.34
CA LEU A 97 -7.48 11.82 -0.81
C LEU A 97 -8.20 12.53 0.33
N ASP A 98 -7.71 13.71 0.68
CA ASP A 98 -8.48 14.71 1.41
C ASP A 98 -8.86 15.81 0.42
N ARG A 99 -10.06 15.67 -0.13
CA ARG A 99 -10.58 16.59 -1.15
C ARG A 99 -10.92 17.97 -0.56
N ALA A 100 -11.29 18.04 0.72
CA ALA A 100 -11.59 19.31 1.37
C ALA A 100 -10.32 20.12 1.61
N GLY A 101 -9.22 19.45 1.99
CA GLY A 101 -7.91 20.07 2.22
C GLY A 101 -6.96 20.12 1.01
N ARG A 102 -7.41 19.70 -0.18
CA ARG A 102 -6.57 19.55 -1.40
C ARG A 102 -5.25 18.82 -1.12
N ARG A 103 -5.32 17.78 -0.27
CA ARG A 103 -4.17 16.98 0.15
C ARG A 103 -4.27 15.58 -0.42
N VAL A 104 -3.13 15.06 -0.87
CA VAL A 104 -2.99 13.68 -1.35
C VAL A 104 -1.82 13.04 -0.64
N THR A 105 -2.02 11.82 -0.17
CA THR A 105 -0.92 10.97 0.29
C THR A 105 -0.90 9.68 -0.50
N LEU A 106 0.24 9.37 -1.10
CA LEU A 106 0.48 8.14 -1.84
C LEU A 106 1.28 7.19 -0.96
N LEU A 107 0.89 5.92 -0.91
CA LEU A 107 1.56 4.90 -0.14
C LEU A 107 1.90 3.70 -1.03
N ASP A 108 3.15 3.24 -0.92
CA ASP A 108 3.65 1.99 -1.49
C ASP A 108 4.11 1.06 -0.37
N PHE A 109 3.90 -0.24 -0.57
CA PHE A 109 4.41 -1.28 0.30
C PHE A 109 5.42 -2.13 -0.47
N ARG A 110 6.58 -2.44 0.13
CA ARG A 110 7.69 -3.09 -0.58
C ARG A 110 8.40 -4.08 0.33
N LEU A 111 9.04 -5.09 -0.27
CA LEU A 111 10.09 -5.83 0.43
C LEU A 111 11.36 -4.96 0.53
N PRO A 112 12.17 -5.15 1.58
CA PRO A 112 13.48 -4.52 1.70
C PRO A 112 14.45 -5.11 0.66
N PRO A 113 15.58 -4.44 0.37
CA PRO A 113 15.98 -3.16 0.94
C PRO A 113 15.34 -1.96 0.23
N PRO A 114 15.36 -0.77 0.85
CA PRO A 114 15.01 0.47 0.18
C PRO A 114 15.87 0.76 -1.06
N GLN A 115 15.22 1.16 -2.15
CA GLN A 115 15.89 1.47 -3.40
C GLN A 115 15.56 2.90 -3.87
N HIS A 116 16.52 3.55 -4.52
CA HIS A 116 16.31 4.88 -5.09
C HIS A 116 15.17 4.87 -6.14
N ALA A 117 15.09 3.80 -6.94
CA ALA A 117 14.05 3.62 -7.95
C ALA A 117 12.64 3.62 -7.35
N HIS A 118 12.43 3.08 -6.14
CA HIS A 118 11.12 3.10 -5.48
C HIS A 118 10.66 4.54 -5.20
N ARG A 119 11.57 5.37 -4.66
CA ARG A 119 11.30 6.80 -4.38
C ARG A 119 11.02 7.56 -5.66
N GLN A 120 11.83 7.34 -6.69
CA GLN A 120 11.68 8.02 -7.97
C GLN A 120 10.33 7.69 -8.63
N ALA A 121 9.90 6.43 -8.61
CA ALA A 121 8.61 6.02 -9.15
C ALA A 121 7.43 6.72 -8.44
N LEU A 122 7.43 6.69 -7.09
CA LEU A 122 6.38 7.32 -6.30
C LEU A 122 6.36 8.84 -6.48
N ARG A 123 7.54 9.49 -6.49
CA ARG A 123 7.65 10.94 -6.74
C ARG A 123 7.12 11.33 -8.11
N ASN A 124 7.48 10.57 -9.14
CA ASN A 124 7.02 10.83 -10.51
C ASN A 124 5.49 10.71 -10.65
N TYR A 125 4.85 9.88 -9.82
CA TYR A 125 3.39 9.80 -9.78
C TYR A 125 2.79 10.94 -8.94
N ALA A 126 3.46 11.34 -7.85
CA ALA A 126 3.06 12.50 -7.03
C ALA A 126 2.96 13.79 -7.84
N THR A 127 3.88 14.03 -8.78
CA THR A 127 3.86 15.23 -9.64
C THR A 127 2.60 15.33 -10.51
N LEU A 128 1.92 14.21 -10.80
CA LEU A 128 0.66 14.22 -11.52
C LEU A 128 -0.46 14.87 -10.69
N PHE A 129 -0.50 14.61 -9.37
CA PHE A 129 -1.46 15.28 -8.49
C PHE A 129 -1.14 16.77 -8.31
N GLU A 130 0.14 17.13 -8.28
CA GLU A 130 0.56 18.53 -8.26
C GLU A 130 0.09 19.25 -9.53
N GLN A 131 0.22 18.63 -10.71
CA GLN A 131 -0.28 19.15 -11.99
C GLN A 131 -1.81 19.27 -12.03
N LEU A 132 -2.53 18.41 -11.29
CA LEU A 132 -3.98 18.49 -11.12
C LEU A 132 -4.41 19.55 -10.07
N GLY A 133 -3.46 20.29 -9.49
CA GLY A 133 -3.74 21.38 -8.56
C GLY A 133 -3.91 20.94 -7.11
N TYR A 134 -3.42 19.77 -6.70
CA TYR A 134 -3.32 19.44 -5.28
C TYR A 134 -2.12 20.18 -4.67
N GLU A 135 -2.33 20.81 -3.52
CA GLU A 135 -1.35 21.71 -2.90
C GLU A 135 -0.42 20.97 -1.93
N GLN A 136 -0.87 19.86 -1.36
CA GLN A 136 -0.13 19.08 -0.39
C GLN A 136 -0.07 17.62 -0.82
N VAL A 137 0.93 17.28 -1.63
CA VAL A 137 1.17 15.91 -2.10
C VAL A 137 2.35 15.31 -1.37
N ARG A 138 2.15 14.15 -0.74
CA ARG A 138 3.20 13.40 -0.02
C ARG A 138 3.28 11.96 -0.51
N GLY A 139 4.49 11.40 -0.56
CA GLY A 139 4.70 9.96 -0.76
C GLY A 139 5.25 9.29 0.50
N LEU A 140 4.78 8.09 0.81
CA LEU A 140 5.36 7.20 1.81
C LEU A 140 5.59 5.81 1.21
N ILE A 141 6.71 5.21 1.57
CA ILE A 141 7.03 3.83 1.21
C ILE A 141 7.30 3.08 2.51
N TYR A 142 6.50 2.06 2.78
CA TYR A 142 6.70 1.16 3.90
C TYR A 142 7.41 -0.11 3.41
N TYR A 143 8.49 -0.47 4.09
CA TYR A 143 9.22 -1.70 3.83
C TYR A 143 8.79 -2.77 4.82
N PHE A 144 8.24 -3.88 4.31
CA PHE A 144 7.93 -5.06 5.10
C PHE A 144 9.20 -5.60 5.78
N GLU A 145 9.02 -6.39 6.84
CA GLU A 145 10.09 -7.03 7.63
C GLU A 145 11.01 -6.07 8.41
N THR A 146 11.42 -4.92 7.85
CA THR A 146 12.21 -3.89 8.55
C THR A 146 11.35 -2.83 9.23
N GLU A 147 10.08 -2.71 8.82
CA GLU A 147 9.13 -1.68 9.29
C GLU A 147 9.68 -0.24 9.08
N GLU A 148 10.60 -0.09 8.12
CA GLU A 148 11.17 1.20 7.73
C GLU A 148 10.15 1.98 6.88
N ILE A 149 10.04 3.28 7.13
CA ILE A 149 9.20 4.19 6.35
C ILE A 149 10.08 5.27 5.74
N VAL A 150 10.03 5.36 4.41
CA VAL A 150 10.71 6.40 3.64
C VAL A 150 9.66 7.38 3.12
N THR A 151 9.85 8.67 3.41
CA THR A 151 9.03 9.74 2.84
C THR A 151 9.66 10.26 1.55
N VAL A 152 8.80 10.65 0.59
CA VAL A 152 9.15 11.13 -0.75
C VAL A 152 8.46 12.46 -1.04
#